data_AF-A0A9P7DHH6-F1
#
_entry.id   AF-A0A9P7DHH6-F1
#
_cell.length_a   1.000
_cell.length_b   1.000
_cell.length_c   1.000
_cell.angle_alpha   90.00
_cell.angle_beta   90.00
_cell.angle_gamma   90.00
#
_symmetry.space_group_name_H-M   'P 1'
#
loop_
_entity.id
_entity.type
_entity.pdbx_description
1 polymer ?
#
loop_
_entity_poly.entity_id
_entity_poly.type
_entity_poly.pdbx_seq_one_letter_code
_entity_poly.pdbx_strand_id
1 'polypeptide(L)'
;MEFTPCHPQPFTFQQAISFDPEVSADEIGRLQNSISHLKRTQEELQEYADDPDIAQAIKENNQTLSVQGSTWISLHLLRSTHAFTQSIAR
;
A
#
# COMPACT_ATOMS: atom_id res chain seq x y z
N MET A 1 -21.47 9.40 8.09
CA MET A 1 -20.26 9.87 7.38
C MET A 1 -19.69 8.67 6.67
N GLU A 2 -19.77 8.68 5.34
CA GLU A 2 -19.33 7.60 4.47
C GLU A 2 -17.87 7.87 4.12
N PHE A 3 -16.96 7.01 4.57
CA PHE A 3 -15.54 7.13 4.25
C PHE A 3 -15.34 6.67 2.82
N THR A 4 -15.18 7.61 1.89
CA THR A 4 -14.74 7.33 0.51
C THR A 4 -13.22 7.43 0.48
N PRO A 5 -12.48 6.33 0.27
CA PRO A 5 -11.03 6.40 0.12
C PRO A 5 -10.69 7.34 -1.06
N CYS A 6 -10.02 8.47 -0.78
CA CYS A 6 -9.61 9.43 -1.82
C CYS A 6 -8.60 8.84 -2.82
N HIS A 7 -7.95 7.75 -2.45
CA HIS A 7 -7.17 6.94 -3.37
C HIS A 7 -7.92 5.63 -3.62
N PRO A 8 -8.52 5.43 -4.81
CA PRO A 8 -8.91 4.08 -5.19
C PRO A 8 -7.65 3.22 -5.08
N GLN A 9 -7.69 2.15 -4.29
CA GLN A 9 -6.70 1.11 -4.45
C GLN A 9 -6.68 0.79 -5.95
N PRO A 10 -5.50 0.76 -6.59
CA PRO A 10 -5.43 0.69 -8.04
C PRO A 10 -6.09 -0.58 -8.61
N PHE A 11 -6.37 -1.57 -7.76
CA PHE A 11 -7.03 -2.82 -8.10
C PHE A 11 -7.57 -3.52 -6.82
N THR A 12 -8.54 -4.40 -6.99
CA THR A 12 -9.02 -5.33 -5.95
C THR A 12 -8.12 -6.55 -5.83
N PHE A 13 -8.18 -7.28 -4.71
CA PHE A 13 -7.43 -8.54 -4.55
C PHE A 13 -7.67 -9.53 -5.70
N GLN A 14 -8.90 -9.60 -6.21
CA GLN A 14 -9.28 -10.48 -7.30
C GLN A 14 -8.64 -10.05 -8.64
N GLN A 15 -8.48 -8.73 -8.86
CA GLN A 15 -7.73 -8.19 -9.99
C GLN A 15 -6.22 -8.45 -9.83
N ALA A 16 -5.69 -8.38 -8.61
CA ALA A 16 -4.29 -8.70 -8.33
C ALA A 16 -3.92 -10.12 -8.75
N ILE A 17 -4.79 -11.11 -8.50
CA ILE A 17 -4.58 -12.52 -8.91
C ILE A 17 -4.39 -12.66 -10.42
N SER A 18 -5.03 -11.80 -11.21
CA SER A 18 -4.94 -11.81 -12.67
C SER A 18 -3.77 -11.02 -13.25
N PHE A 19 -2.96 -10.36 -12.41
CA PHE A 19 -1.82 -9.58 -12.90
C PHE A 19 -0.69 -10.47 -13.40
N ASP A 20 -0.05 -9.97 -14.46
CA ASP A 20 1.25 -10.50 -14.89
C ASP A 20 2.25 -10.40 -13.72
N PRO A 21 3.10 -11.42 -13.49
CA PRO A 21 4.17 -11.37 -12.49
C PRO A 21 5.06 -10.12 -12.57
N GLU A 22 5.32 -9.58 -13.76
CA GLU A 22 6.10 -8.35 -13.96
C GLU A 22 5.31 -7.11 -13.49
N VAL A 23 4.05 -7.01 -13.86
CA VAL A 23 3.14 -5.92 -13.42
C VAL A 23 3.01 -5.91 -11.90
N SER A 24 2.91 -7.09 -11.28
CA SER A 24 2.85 -7.22 -9.82
C SER A 24 4.16 -6.76 -9.15
N ALA A 25 5.32 -7.00 -9.76
CA ALA A 25 6.61 -6.59 -9.23
C ALA A 25 6.80 -5.07 -9.28
N ASP A 26 6.44 -4.45 -10.41
CA ASP A 26 6.48 -2.99 -10.56
C ASP A 26 5.55 -2.30 -9.56
N GLU A 27 4.35 -2.85 -9.36
CA GLU A 27 3.39 -2.29 -8.42
C GLU A 27 3.83 -2.46 -6.95
N ILE A 28 4.47 -3.58 -6.61
CA ILE A 28 5.13 -3.76 -5.31
C ILE A 28 6.18 -2.65 -5.10
N GLY A 29 7.01 -2.36 -6.11
CA GLY A 29 8.02 -1.30 -6.04
C GLY A 29 7.41 0.09 -5.89
N ARG A 30 6.36 0.41 -6.66
CA ARG A 30 5.61 1.67 -6.52
C ARG A 30 5.01 1.85 -5.13
N LEU A 31 4.38 0.80 -4.58
CA LEU A 31 3.81 0.82 -3.24
C LEU A 31 4.88 0.99 -2.16
N GLN A 32 6.03 0.32 -2.29
CA GLN A 32 7.15 0.48 -1.36
C GLN A 32 7.65 1.93 -1.33
N ASN A 33 7.83 2.55 -2.49
CA ASN A 33 8.26 3.94 -2.59
C ASN A 33 7.22 4.88 -1.97
N SER A 34 5.94 4.70 -2.29
CA SER A 34 4.84 5.49 -1.74
C SER A 34 4.79 5.39 -0.20
N ILE A 35 4.82 4.17 0.35
CA ILE A 35 4.82 3.93 1.79
C ILE A 35 6.05 4.58 2.45
N SER A 36 7.24 4.48 1.83
CA SER A 36 8.45 5.08 2.38
C SER A 36 8.35 6.61 2.44
N HIS A 37 7.84 7.24 1.38
CA HIS A 37 7.61 8.68 1.36
C HIS A 37 6.59 9.10 2.41
N LEU A 38 5.48 8.38 2.50
CA LEU A 38 4.39 8.72 3.41
C LEU A 38 4.80 8.54 4.88
N LYS A 39 5.62 7.52 5.20
CA LYS A 39 6.22 7.37 6.54
C LYS A 39 7.14 8.53 6.89
N ARG A 40 7.98 8.96 5.96
CA ARG A 40 8.86 10.11 6.18
C ARG A 40 8.05 11.38 6.46
N THR A 41 7.04 11.67 5.64
CA THR A 41 6.14 12.81 5.88
C THR A 41 5.43 12.67 7.24
N GLN A 42 5.02 11.45 7.61
CA GLN A 42 4.38 11.21 8.90
C GLN A 42 5.29 11.53 10.08
N GLU A 43 6.58 11.19 9.99
CA GLU A 43 7.59 11.51 11.01
C GLU A 43 7.82 13.03 11.08
N GLU A 44 7.96 13.70 9.94
CA GLU A 44 8.15 15.15 9.85
C GLU A 44 6.96 15.94 10.43
N LEU A 45 5.73 15.46 10.23
CA LEU A 45 4.53 16.12 10.74
C LEU A 45 4.35 16.01 12.26
N GLN A 46 4.96 15.03 12.93
CA GLN A 46 4.80 14.87 14.38
C GLN A 46 5.34 16.05 15.18
N GLU A 47 6.30 16.79 14.64
CA GLU A 47 6.83 18.01 15.26
C GLU A 47 5.78 19.13 15.37
N TYR A 48 4.70 19.05 14.59
CA TYR A 48 3.65 20.06 14.48
C TYR A 48 2.28 19.52 14.93
N ALA A 49 2.25 18.41 15.68
CA ALA A 49 1.01 17.72 16.05
C ALA A 49 0.05 18.54 16.95
N ASP A 50 0.53 19.65 17.53
CA ASP A 50 -0.30 20.57 18.33
C ASP A 50 -1.22 21.44 17.45
N ASP A 51 -0.93 21.57 16.15
CA ASP A 51 -1.80 22.24 15.20
C ASP A 51 -2.95 21.30 14.79
N PRO A 52 -4.23 21.70 14.97
CA PRO A 52 -5.38 20.85 14.67
C PRO A 52 -5.48 20.37 13.22
N ASP A 53 -5.05 21.20 12.25
CA ASP A 53 -5.09 20.85 10.83
C ASP A 53 -3.99 19.83 10.53
N ILE A 54 -2.81 19.97 11.16
CA ILE A 54 -1.73 18.99 11.05
C ILE A 54 -2.10 17.68 11.75
N ALA A 55 -2.71 17.72 12.93
CA ALA A 55 -3.20 16.54 13.62
C ALA A 55 -4.20 15.74 12.77
N GLN A 56 -5.06 16.43 12.01
CA GLN A 56 -5.97 15.81 11.06
C GLN A 56 -5.21 15.19 9.87
N ALA A 57 -4.23 15.90 9.29
CA ALA A 57 -3.39 15.36 8.22
C ALA A 57 -2.60 14.10 8.65
N ILE A 58 -2.06 14.09 9.88
CA ILE A 58 -1.41 12.94 10.52
C ILE A 58 -2.37 11.74 10.57
N LYS A 59 -3.62 11.97 10.95
CA LYS A 59 -4.63 10.91 11.03
C LYS A 59 -4.96 10.33 9.66
N GLU A 60 -5.10 11.18 8.64
CA GLU A 60 -5.39 10.78 7.26
C GLU A 60 -4.22 10.01 6.62
N ASN A 61 -2.98 10.47 6.87
CA ASN A 61 -1.77 9.78 6.43
C ASN A 61 -1.65 8.39 7.04
N ASN A 62 -1.94 8.23 8.34
CA ASN A 62 -1.97 6.92 9.00
C ASN A 62 -3.02 5.97 8.40
N GLN A 63 -4.20 6.48 8.05
CA GLN A 63 -5.23 5.67 7.37
C GLN A 63 -4.73 5.20 6.00
N THR A 64 -4.08 6.09 5.24
CA THR A 64 -3.52 5.78 3.93
C THR A 64 -2.38 4.76 4.02
N LEU A 65 -1.48 4.89 5.02
CA LEU A 65 -0.42 3.91 5.30
C LEU A 65 -0.97 2.52 5.57
N SER A 66 -2.03 2.40 6.38
CA SER A 66 -2.66 1.12 6.71
C SER A 66 -3.22 0.41 5.46
N VAL A 67 -3.91 1.17 4.60
CA VAL A 67 -4.46 0.65 3.35
C VAL A 67 -3.36 0.20 2.39
N GLN A 68 -2.35 1.04 2.15
CA GLN A 68 -1.26 0.72 1.22
C GLN A 68 -0.41 -0.46 1.73
N GLY A 69 -0.15 -0.54 3.04
CA GLY A 69 0.58 -1.66 3.64
C GLY A 69 -0.15 -2.99 3.47
N SER A 70 -1.48 -2.99 3.65
CA SER A 70 -2.30 -4.19 3.43
C SER A 70 -2.27 -4.65 1.97
N THR A 71 -2.38 -3.72 1.00
CA THR A 71 -2.25 -4.02 -0.43
C THR A 71 -0.89 -4.60 -0.79
N TRP A 72 0.19 -4.01 -0.26
CA TRP A 72 1.56 -4.49 -0.49
C TRP A 72 1.75 -5.92 0.02
N ILE A 73 1.27 -6.24 1.24
CA ILE A 73 1.33 -7.60 1.79
C ILE A 73 0.58 -8.58 0.88
N SER A 74 -0.62 -8.23 0.43
CA SER A 74 -1.41 -9.11 -0.45
C SER A 74 -0.70 -9.41 -1.77
N LEU A 75 -0.14 -8.40 -2.45
CA LEU A 75 0.62 -8.59 -3.68
C LEU A 75 1.89 -9.43 -3.44
N HIS A 76 2.61 -9.17 -2.35
CA HIS A 76 3.82 -9.90 -2.00
C HIS A 76 3.55 -11.39 -1.75
N LEU A 77 2.46 -11.70 -1.03
CA LEU A 77 2.02 -13.08 -0.79
C LEU A 77 1.59 -13.77 -2.10
N LEU A 78 0.82 -13.08 -2.95
CA LEU A 78 0.38 -13.63 -4.24
C LEU A 78 1.58 -13.98 -5.16
N ARG A 79 2.57 -13.10 -5.23
CA ARG A 79 3.79 -13.37 -5.99
C ARG A 79 4.54 -14.57 -5.43
N SER A 80 4.63 -14.69 -4.10
CA SER A 80 5.30 -15.80 -3.43
C SER A 80 4.60 -17.13 -3.69
N THR A 81 3.26 -17.16 -3.73
CA THR A 81 2.51 -18.36 -4.09
C THR A 81 2.68 -18.73 -5.56
N HIS A 82 2.62 -17.76 -6.49
CA HIS A 82 2.86 -18.02 -7.93
C HIS A 82 4.26 -18.59 -8.19
N ALA A 83 5.30 -18.05 -7.54
CA ALA A 83 6.66 -18.57 -7.65
C ALA A 83 6.77 -20.01 -7.14
N PHE A 84 6.09 -20.33 -6.04
CA PHE A 84 6.04 -21.67 -5.48
C PHE A 84 5.34 -22.67 -6.41
N THR A 85 4.19 -22.31 -6.98
CA THR A 85 3.44 -23.20 -7.90
C THR A 85 4.24 -23.51 -9.16
N GLN A 86 4.96 -22.52 -9.72
CA GLN A 86 5.84 -22.75 -10.88
C GLN A 86 7.05 -23.63 -10.57
N SER A 87 7.55 -23.62 -9.32
CA SER A 87 8.66 -24.47 -8.90
C SER A 87 8.29 -25.94 -8.74
N ILE A 88 7.03 -26.27 -8.47
CA ILE A 88 6.56 -27.65 -8.28
C ILE A 88 6.11 -28.28 -9.61
N ALA A 89 5.71 -27.45 -10.58
CA ALA A 89 5.27 -27.89 -11.91
C ALA A 89 6.42 -28.21 -12.89
N ARG A 90 7.68 -28.10 -12.46
CA ARG A 90 8.90 -28.49 -13.21
C ARG A 90 9.53 -29.73 -12.61
#